data_AF-A0A562UTH3-F1
#
_entry.id   AF-A0A562UTH3-F1
#
_cell.length_a   1.000
_cell.length_b   1.000
_cell.length_c   1.000
_cell.angle_alpha   90.00
_cell.angle_beta   90.00
_cell.angle_gamma   90.00
#
_symmetry.space_group_name_H-M   'P 1'
#
loop_
_entity.id
_entity.type
_entity.pdbx_description
1 polymer ?
#
loop_
_entity_poly.entity_id
_entity_poly.type
_entity_poly.pdbx_seq_one_letter_code
_entity_poly.pdbx_strand_id
1 'polypeptide(L)'
;MIRLLAGFVAFGVTNLVLVMTLYRPVSQIEGSGEAFLHPIFGFTVYIGLMVWLFDWTARKIGNGWHAAAALGGAQFLLVNVDTPLRGDRAFETAAMSTIVMIVTWAALAFVWQSMHNREPEP
;
A
#
# COMPACT_ATOMS: atom_id res chain seq x y z
N MET A 1 10.88 -7.34 14.54
CA MET A 1 9.94 -6.43 15.23
C MET A 1 10.14 -4.97 14.82
N ILE A 2 11.35 -4.40 14.92
CA ILE A 2 11.62 -2.99 14.57
C ILE A 2 11.26 -2.68 13.10
N ARG A 3 11.57 -3.60 12.16
CA ARG A 3 11.21 -3.45 10.73
C ARG A 3 9.70 -3.31 10.49
N LEU A 4 8.89 -4.04 11.24
CA LEU A 4 7.43 -3.98 11.13
C LEU A 4 6.88 -2.66 11.65
N LEU A 5 7.42 -2.15 12.76
CA LEU A 5 7.01 -0.84 13.30
C LEU A 5 7.41 0.31 12.36
N ALA A 6 8.64 0.30 11.85
CA ALA A 6 9.10 1.30 10.89
C ALA A 6 8.27 1.25 9.60
N GLY A 7 7.99 0.05 9.09
CA GLY A 7 7.12 -0.16 7.94
C GLY A 7 5.68 0.31 8.20
N PHE A 8 5.14 0.07 9.39
CA PHE A 8 3.82 0.52 9.80
C PHE A 8 3.70 2.04 9.75
N VAL A 9 4.68 2.75 10.31
CA VAL A 9 4.70 4.21 10.29
C VAL A 9 4.88 4.74 8.86
N ALA A 10 5.83 4.20 8.09
CA ALA A 10 6.10 4.66 6.74
C ALA A 10 4.92 4.42 5.80
N PHE A 11 4.41 3.19 5.75
CA PHE A 11 3.25 2.85 4.93
C PHE A 11 2.02 3.63 5.40
N GLY A 12 1.76 3.68 6.71
CA GLY A 12 0.62 4.38 7.30
C GLY A 12 0.59 5.87 6.97
N VAL A 13 1.68 6.59 7.26
CA VAL A 13 1.75 8.04 7.04
C VAL A 13 1.70 8.36 5.54
N THR A 14 2.49 7.66 4.71
CA THR A 14 2.49 7.89 3.27
C THR A 14 1.12 7.62 2.65
N ASN A 15 0.49 6.49 3.00
CA ASN A 15 -0.82 6.14 2.49
C ASN A 15 -1.87 7.17 2.93
N LEU A 16 -1.90 7.53 4.22
CA LEU A 16 -2.87 8.48 4.75
C LEU A 16 -2.78 9.84 4.07
N VAL A 17 -1.57 10.38 3.94
CA VAL A 17 -1.33 11.68 3.31
C VAL A 17 -1.80 11.64 1.85
N LEU A 18 -1.37 10.65 1.07
CA LEU A 18 -1.73 10.55 -0.34
C LEU A 18 -3.23 10.30 -0.54
N VAL A 19 -3.85 9.51 0.33
CA VAL A 19 -5.29 9.29 0.26
C VAL A 19 -6.04 10.59 0.53
N MET A 20 -5.65 11.35 1.56
CA MET A 20 -6.34 12.60 1.90
C MET A 20 -6.13 13.71 0.86
N THR A 21 -4.93 13.86 0.32
CA THR A 21 -4.59 15.00 -0.55
C THR A 21 -4.81 14.73 -2.04
N LEU A 22 -4.68 13.48 -2.48
CA LEU A 22 -4.67 13.14 -3.91
C LEU A 22 -5.84 12.23 -4.30
N TYR A 23 -6.09 11.15 -3.56
CA TYR A 23 -7.14 10.20 -3.93
C TYR A 23 -8.55 10.70 -3.61
N ARG A 24 -8.77 11.15 -2.36
CA ARG A 24 -10.09 11.54 -1.86
C ARG A 24 -10.78 12.63 -2.69
N PRO A 25 -10.09 13.69 -3.16
CA PRO A 25 -10.71 14.71 -4.00
C PRO A 25 -11.31 14.17 -5.30
N VAL A 26 -10.72 13.12 -5.87
CA VAL A 26 -11.12 12.56 -7.17
C VAL A 26 -12.11 11.40 -7.01
N SER A 27 -12.08 10.71 -5.87
CA SER A 27 -12.92 9.53 -5.59
C SER A 27 -14.37 9.84 -5.18
N GLN A 28 -14.84 11.08 -5.29
CA GLN A 28 -16.14 11.50 -4.73
C GLN A 28 -17.37 11.06 -5.55
N ILE A 29 -17.22 10.08 -6.44
CA ILE A 29 -18.32 9.46 -7.17
C ILE A 29 -18.23 7.95 -6.96
N GLU A 30 -19.36 7.39 -6.51
CA GLU A 30 -19.73 5.98 -6.31
C GLU A 30 -19.59 5.39 -4.89
N GLY A 31 -20.76 5.31 -4.22
CA GLY A 31 -21.17 4.19 -3.38
C GLY A 31 -20.19 3.71 -2.32
N SER A 32 -19.83 4.55 -1.34
CA SER A 32 -19.22 4.05 -0.12
C SER A 32 -20.26 3.21 0.63
N GLY A 33 -20.17 1.88 0.52
CA GLY A 33 -20.90 0.98 1.41
C GLY A 33 -20.59 1.32 2.87
N GLU A 34 -21.53 1.02 3.78
CA GLU A 34 -21.30 1.23 5.21
C GLU A 34 -20.06 0.43 5.66
N ALA A 35 -19.11 1.12 6.29
CA ALA A 35 -17.93 0.48 6.82
C ALA A 35 -18.34 -0.42 8.00
N PHE A 36 -18.07 -1.71 7.89
CA PHE A 36 -18.33 -2.69 8.96
C PHE A 36 -17.51 -2.40 10.24
N LEU A 37 -16.39 -1.70 10.11
CA LEU A 37 -15.48 -1.36 11.21
C LEU A 37 -15.38 0.15 11.39
N HIS A 38 -15.12 0.58 12.63
CA HIS A 38 -14.76 1.96 12.92
C HIS A 38 -13.56 2.40 12.04
N PRO A 39 -13.59 3.57 11.39
CA PRO A 39 -12.61 3.96 10.38
C PRO A 39 -11.15 3.85 10.83
N ILE A 40 -10.86 4.27 12.06
CA ILE A 40 -9.51 4.20 12.64
C ILE A 40 -9.06 2.74 12.78
N PHE A 41 -9.94 1.87 13.26
CA PHE A 41 -9.63 0.46 13.45
C PHE A 41 -9.43 -0.25 12.10
N GLY A 42 -10.32 0.01 11.13
CA GLY A 42 -10.19 -0.50 9.77
C GLY A 42 -8.87 -0.07 9.11
N PHE A 43 -8.49 1.19 9.27
CA PHE A 43 -7.20 1.70 8.80
C PHE A 43 -6.02 0.98 9.47
N THR A 44 -5.99 0.89 10.80
CA THR A 44 -4.91 0.19 11.53
C THR A 44 -4.76 -1.26 11.09
N VAL A 45 -5.87 -1.99 10.93
CA VAL A 45 -5.86 -3.38 10.46
C VAL A 45 -5.32 -3.45 9.03
N TYR A 46 -5.78 -2.57 8.14
CA TYR A 46 -5.31 -2.50 6.76
C TYR A 46 -3.79 -2.29 6.67
N ILE A 47 -3.24 -1.30 7.37
CA ILE A 47 -1.79 -1.03 7.39
C ILE A 47 -1.02 -2.23 7.98
N GLY A 48 -1.52 -2.81 9.06
CA GLY A 48 -0.90 -3.97 9.71
C GLY A 48 -0.78 -5.17 8.78
N LEU A 49 -1.86 -5.50 8.07
CA LEU A 49 -1.89 -6.61 7.10
C LEU A 49 -0.96 -6.35 5.92
N MET A 50 -0.97 -5.13 5.35
CA MET A 50 -0.11 -4.77 4.23
C MET A 50 1.37 -4.86 4.58
N VAL A 51 1.77 -4.32 5.73
CA VAL A 51 3.16 -4.35 6.18
C VAL A 51 3.62 -5.75 6.53
N TRP A 52 2.76 -6.56 7.14
CA TRP A 52 3.09 -7.95 7.45
C TRP A 52 3.26 -8.79 6.19
N LEU A 53 2.35 -8.67 5.22
CA LEU A 53 2.43 -9.35 3.92
C LEU A 53 3.69 -8.95 3.17
N PHE A 54 4.02 -7.66 3.18
CA PHE A 54 5.24 -7.14 2.59
C PHE A 54 6.49 -7.74 3.22
N ASP A 55 6.63 -7.66 4.54
CA ASP A 55 7.82 -8.13 5.25
C ASP A 55 8.02 -9.64 5.08
N TRP A 56 6.93 -10.40 5.04
CA TRP A 56 6.98 -11.82 4.71
C TRP A 56 7.49 -12.04 3.27
N THR A 57 6.93 -11.34 2.29
CA THR A 57 7.31 -11.46 0.87
C THR A 57 8.77 -11.02 0.65
N ALA A 58 9.17 -9.88 1.20
CA ALA A 58 10.51 -9.33 1.09
C ALA A 58 11.57 -10.26 1.69
N ARG A 59 11.28 -10.91 2.81
CA ARG A 59 12.18 -11.93 3.39
C ARG A 59 12.30 -13.18 2.52
N LYS A 60 11.23 -13.59 1.82
CA LYS A 60 11.28 -14.75 0.92
C LYS A 60 12.02 -14.46 -0.38
N ILE A 61 11.89 -13.25 -0.91
CA ILE A 61 12.59 -12.81 -2.13
C ILE A 61 14.02 -12.37 -1.84
N GLY A 62 14.30 -11.90 -0.61
CA GLY A 62 15.59 -11.31 -0.24
C GLY A 62 15.78 -9.87 -0.72
N ASN A 63 14.72 -9.22 -1.23
CA ASN A 63 14.81 -7.87 -1.77
C ASN A 63 13.48 -7.12 -1.65
N GLY A 64 13.51 -5.97 -0.96
CA GLY A 64 12.31 -5.18 -0.69
C GLY A 64 11.70 -4.54 -1.94
N TRP A 65 12.52 -4.15 -2.92
CA TRP A 65 12.04 -3.54 -4.16
C TRP A 65 11.33 -4.55 -5.06
N HIS A 66 11.85 -5.78 -5.14
CA HIS A 66 11.20 -6.86 -5.88
C HIS A 66 9.87 -7.27 -5.22
N ALA A 67 9.81 -7.30 -3.89
CA ALA A 67 8.57 -7.53 -3.17
C ALA A 67 7.53 -6.42 -3.42
N ALA A 68 7.95 -5.14 -3.40
CA ALA A 68 7.08 -4.03 -3.74
C ALA A 68 6.57 -4.10 -5.18
N ALA A 69 7.42 -4.46 -6.14
CA ALA A 69 7.01 -4.62 -7.54
C ALA A 69 6.01 -5.78 -7.70
N ALA A 70 6.22 -6.91 -7.03
CA ALA A 70 5.32 -8.06 -7.09
C ALA A 70 3.95 -7.74 -6.50
N LEU A 71 3.92 -7.20 -5.27
CA LEU A 71 2.67 -6.86 -4.58
C LEU A 71 1.95 -5.66 -5.23
N GLY A 72 2.70 -4.62 -5.60
CA GLY A 72 2.18 -3.47 -6.31
C GLY A 72 1.67 -3.83 -7.71
N GLY A 73 2.33 -4.73 -8.42
CA GLY A 73 1.86 -5.25 -9.71
C GLY A 73 0.55 -6.03 -9.58
N ALA A 74 0.46 -6.92 -8.59
CA ALA A 74 -0.78 -7.64 -8.30
C ALA A 74 -1.93 -6.67 -7.93
N GLN A 75 -1.65 -5.70 -7.05
CA GLN A 75 -2.64 -4.69 -6.67
C GLN A 75 -3.06 -3.81 -7.85
N PHE A 76 -2.14 -3.44 -8.74
CA PHE A 76 -2.43 -2.65 -9.94
C PHE A 76 -3.43 -3.39 -10.83
N LEU A 77 -3.17 -4.66 -11.13
CA LEU A 77 -4.04 -5.47 -11.97
C LEU A 77 -5.44 -5.62 -11.36
N LEU A 78 -5.52 -5.92 -10.07
CA LEU A 78 -6.80 -6.13 -9.39
C LEU A 78 -7.61 -4.83 -9.21
N VAL A 79 -6.96 -3.75 -8.83
CA VAL A 79 -7.66 -2.55 -8.34
C VAL A 79 -7.70 -1.43 -9.38
N ASN A 80 -6.71 -1.33 -10.27
CA ASN A 80 -6.59 -0.23 -11.22
C ASN A 80 -6.76 -0.67 -12.69
N VAL A 81 -6.82 -1.98 -12.97
CA VAL A 81 -7.12 -2.51 -14.30
C VAL A 81 -8.46 -3.24 -14.31
N ASP A 82 -8.68 -4.21 -13.43
CA ASP A 82 -9.91 -5.00 -13.42
C ASP A 82 -11.14 -4.16 -13.05
N THR A 83 -11.09 -3.34 -11.98
CA THR A 83 -12.27 -2.54 -11.57
C THR A 83 -12.70 -1.49 -12.60
N PRO A 84 -11.80 -0.72 -13.26
CA PRO A 84 -12.23 0.22 -14.29
C PRO A 84 -12.74 -0.48 -15.55
N LEU A 85 -12.18 -1.63 -15.93
CA LEU A 85 -12.66 -2.41 -17.07
C LEU A 85 -14.06 -2.99 -16.83
N ARG A 86 -14.42 -3.27 -15.57
CA ARG A 86 -15.78 -3.69 -15.19
C ARG A 86 -16.77 -2.53 -15.09
N GLY A 87 -16.29 -1.28 -15.10
CA GLY A 87 -17.12 -0.10 -14.87
C GLY A 87 -17.44 0.15 -13.39
N ASP A 88 -16.78 -0.56 -12.46
CA ASP A 88 -16.97 -0.40 -11.01
C ASP A 88 -16.18 0.82 -10.45
N ARG A 89 -15.37 1.47 -11.29
CA ARG A 89 -14.50 2.58 -10.89
C ARG A 89 -14.12 3.47 -12.07
N ALA A 90 -14.20 4.78 -11.89
CA ALA A 90 -13.72 5.73 -12.89
C ALA A 90 -12.20 5.59 -13.16
N PHE A 91 -11.80 5.70 -14.43
CA PHE A 91 -10.38 5.64 -14.85
C PHE A 91 -9.52 6.69 -14.16
N GLU A 92 -10.04 7.90 -13.94
CA GLU A 92 -9.31 8.97 -13.23
C GLU A 92 -9.02 8.59 -11.78
N THR A 93 -10.00 7.99 -11.10
CA THR A 93 -9.85 7.49 -9.73
C THR A 93 -8.82 6.35 -9.68
N ALA A 94 -8.82 5.45 -10.68
CA ALA A 94 -7.81 4.40 -10.80
C ALA A 94 -6.40 4.93 -11.06
N ALA A 95 -6.25 5.99 -11.86
CA ALA A 95 -4.97 6.66 -12.10
C ALA A 95 -4.41 7.28 -10.81
N MET A 96 -5.24 8.01 -10.06
CA MET A 96 -4.83 8.57 -8.76
C MET A 96 -4.47 7.47 -7.75
N SER A 97 -5.26 6.40 -7.70
CA SER A 97 -4.98 5.22 -6.89
C SER A 97 -3.67 4.53 -7.25
N THR A 98 -3.27 4.57 -8.52
CA THR A 98 -2.00 4.01 -8.97
C THR A 98 -0.83 4.79 -8.40
N ILE A 99 -0.92 6.12 -8.35
CA ILE A 99 0.09 6.99 -7.71
C ILE A 99 0.20 6.66 -6.22
N VAL A 100 -0.95 6.61 -5.52
CA VAL A 100 -0.97 6.25 -4.08
C VAL A 100 -0.28 4.91 -3.85
N MET A 101 -0.63 3.89 -4.63
CA MET A 101 -0.09 2.55 -4.54
C MET A 101 1.43 2.53 -4.78
N ILE A 102 1.92 3.12 -5.88
CA ILE A 102 3.35 3.11 -6.22
C ILE A 102 4.16 3.77 -5.11
N VAL A 103 3.77 4.97 -4.66
CA VAL A 103 4.52 5.72 -3.65
C VAL A 103 4.49 5.00 -2.31
N THR A 104 3.35 4.40 -1.94
CA THR A 104 3.23 3.68 -0.66
C THR A 104 4.08 2.40 -0.65
N TRP A 105 4.09 1.62 -1.72
CA TRP A 105 4.95 0.44 -1.83
C TRP A 105 6.44 0.80 -1.89
N ALA A 106 6.79 1.88 -2.60
CA ALA A 106 8.16 2.38 -2.66
C ALA A 106 8.66 2.85 -1.28
N ALA A 107 7.83 3.54 -0.51
CA ALA A 107 8.16 3.94 0.87
C ALA A 107 8.47 2.73 1.75
N LEU A 108 7.67 1.66 1.63
CA LEU A 108 7.87 0.44 2.41
C LEU A 108 9.13 -0.33 1.97
N ALA A 109 9.38 -0.42 0.66
CA ALA A 109 10.60 -1.01 0.11
C ALA A 109 11.86 -0.26 0.56
N PHE A 110 11.83 1.07 0.51
CA PHE A 110 12.93 1.90 0.96
C PHE A 110 13.26 1.67 2.43
N VAL A 111 12.25 1.71 3.31
CA VAL A 111 12.45 1.47 4.75
C VAL A 111 12.98 0.07 5.00
N TRP A 112 12.37 -0.94 4.39
CA TRP A 112 12.82 -2.32 4.57
C TRP A 112 14.25 -2.54 4.10
N GLN A 113 14.60 -2.07 2.89
CA GLN A 113 15.95 -2.22 2.34
C GLN A 113 16.98 -1.46 3.18
N SER A 114 16.65 -0.24 3.63
CA SER A 114 17.54 0.55 4.48
C SER A 114 17.88 -0.14 5.80
N MET A 115 16.93 -0.89 6.35
CA MET A 115 17.12 -1.66 7.58
C MET A 115 17.79 -3.00 7.32
N HIS A 116 17.55 -3.61 6.16
CA HIS A 116 18.20 -4.83 5.74
C HIS A 116 19.71 -4.62 5.56
N ASN A 117 20.11 -3.54 4.89
CA ASN A 117 21.51 -3.19 4.68
C ASN A 117 22.27 -2.81 5.96
N ARG A 118 21.58 -2.61 7.09
CA ARG A 118 22.17 -2.26 8.39
C ARG A 118 22.41 -3.47 9.29
N GLU A 119 21.88 -4.63 8.93
CA GLU A 119 22.18 -5.86 9.67
C GLU A 119 23.56 -6.38 9.22
N PRO A 120 24.49 -6.65 10.16
CA PRO A 120 25.76 -7.25 9.80
C PRO A 120 25.51 -8.60 9.13
N GLU A 121 26.23 -8.88 8.03
CA GLU A 121 26.16 -10.20 7.41
C GLU A 121 26.54 -11.29 8.43
N PRO A 122 25.82 -12.42 8.44
CA PRO A 122 26.09 -13.52 9.36
C PRO A 122 27.48 -14.14 9.15
#